data_AF-A0A9N9K7W7-F1
#
_entry.id   AF-A0A9N9K7W7-F1
#
_cell.length_a   1.000
_cell.length_b   1.000
_cell.length_c   1.000
_cell.angle_alpha   90.00
_cell.angle_beta   90.00
_cell.angle_gamma   90.00
#
_symmetry.space_group_name_H-M   'P 1'
#
loop_
_entity.id
_entity.type
_entity.pdbx_description
1 polymer ?
#
loop_
_entity_poly.entity_id
_entity_poly.type
_entity_poly.pdbx_seq_one_letter_code
_entity_poly.pdbx_strand_id
1 'polypeptide(L)'
;WGRAQQYISFNNKVLAIILYSDATTLDRLEKSSRHPIFISLENISTKIRNKAEAKALVGLIPVLQGTKEERQTLQFRQLIRLTFHKCINTLIEPLYLQHRSGVLLKINNYSLKCNMMLACVIGDWPENCKSCLTYSGTSCARCCYTCLVKKDELNAIKLSANRKITRTENQMRQIIAMEQSKEYLLHEEINIKFTRDLLKARGENTLINKMDQRLGIIPHYPGLKIFNTGLADLALFMVLEYRQMMKVMPFVLEGLFAKNENELL
;
A
#
# COMPACT_ATOMS: atom_id res chain seq x y z
N TRP A 1 -18.67 -6.97 7.99
CA TRP A 1 -18.79 -8.44 8.25
C TRP A 1 -19.93 -9.11 7.52
N GLY A 2 -21.19 -8.65 7.64
CA GLY A 2 -22.34 -9.31 6.98
C GLY A 2 -22.19 -9.52 5.47
N ARG A 3 -21.66 -8.53 4.73
CA ARG A 3 -21.33 -8.68 3.29
C ARG A 3 -20.14 -9.61 3.05
N ALA A 4 -19.07 -9.50 3.84
CA ALA A 4 -17.88 -10.35 3.71
C ALA A 4 -18.19 -11.84 3.97
N GLN A 5 -19.14 -12.12 4.86
CA GLN A 5 -19.60 -13.48 5.19
C GLN A 5 -20.27 -14.18 4.00
N GLN A 6 -20.83 -13.43 3.05
CA GLN A 6 -21.47 -13.99 1.84
C GLN A 6 -20.44 -14.59 0.85
N TYR A 7 -19.18 -14.19 0.96
CA TYR A 7 -18.09 -14.65 0.08
C TYR A 7 -17.25 -15.79 0.68
N ILE A 8 -17.57 -16.23 1.90
CA ILE A 8 -16.87 -17.29 2.62
C ILE A 8 -17.79 -18.51 2.68
N SER A 9 -17.20 -19.71 2.65
CA SER A 9 -17.96 -20.97 2.68
C SER A 9 -18.96 -21.02 3.83
N PHE A 10 -20.13 -21.62 3.57
CA PHE A 10 -21.33 -21.57 4.43
C PHE A 10 -21.06 -21.94 5.91
N ASN A 11 -20.04 -22.76 6.19
CA ASN A 11 -19.71 -23.23 7.54
C ASN A 11 -18.66 -22.41 8.29
N ASN A 12 -17.96 -21.46 7.65
CA ASN A 12 -16.89 -20.71 8.30
C ASN A 12 -17.38 -19.32 8.73
N LYS A 13 -16.84 -18.80 9.83
CA LYS A 13 -17.11 -17.42 10.30
C LYS A 13 -15.99 -16.46 9.89
N VAL A 14 -16.30 -15.17 9.78
CA VAL A 14 -15.26 -14.16 9.50
C VAL A 14 -14.61 -13.67 10.78
N LEU A 15 -13.29 -13.85 10.88
CA LEU A 15 -12.47 -13.22 11.90
C LEU A 15 -11.79 -11.98 11.31
N ALA A 16 -12.26 -10.83 11.76
CA ALA A 16 -11.86 -9.52 11.30
C ALA A 16 -10.61 -9.02 12.00
N ILE A 17 -9.57 -8.71 11.24
CA ILE A 17 -8.28 -8.31 11.75
C ILE A 17 -8.05 -6.82 11.52
N ILE A 18 -7.69 -6.11 12.59
CA ILE A 18 -7.22 -4.74 12.55
C ILE A 18 -5.73 -4.75 12.83
N LEU A 19 -4.93 -4.14 11.96
CA LEU A 19 -3.54 -3.83 12.27
C LEU A 19 -3.46 -2.41 12.82
N TYR A 20 -2.69 -2.22 13.88
CA TYR A 20 -2.45 -0.92 14.50
C TYR A 20 -0.96 -0.63 14.53
N SER A 21 -0.54 0.56 14.10
CA SER A 21 0.83 1.03 14.21
C SER A 21 0.88 2.41 14.83
N ASP A 22 1.76 2.56 15.82
CA ASP A 22 2.00 3.82 16.52
C ASP A 22 3.46 3.82 16.94
N ALA A 23 4.28 4.67 16.32
CA ALA A 23 5.71 4.71 16.62
C ALA A 23 5.94 5.05 18.09
N THR A 24 6.62 4.17 18.81
CA THR A 24 6.96 4.40 20.21
C THR A 24 8.45 4.69 20.34
N THR A 25 8.77 5.78 21.02
CA THR A 25 10.12 6.10 21.49
C THR A 25 10.46 5.18 22.66
N LEU A 26 11.54 4.40 22.53
CA LEU A 26 11.93 3.41 23.54
C LEU A 26 12.82 3.98 24.65
N ASP A 27 13.39 5.17 24.47
CA ASP A 27 14.31 5.79 25.41
C ASP A 27 13.85 7.19 25.85
N ARG A 28 14.22 7.58 27.07
CA ARG A 28 13.99 8.93 27.60
C ARG A 28 14.73 10.03 26.82
N LEU A 29 15.62 9.66 25.90
CA LEU A 29 16.46 10.55 25.08
C LEU A 29 16.08 10.55 23.59
N GLU A 30 14.98 9.88 23.20
CA GLU A 30 14.44 9.80 21.82
C GLU A 30 15.40 9.27 20.74
N LYS A 31 16.50 8.61 21.08
CA LYS A 31 17.50 8.10 20.14
C LYS A 31 17.08 6.82 19.43
N SER A 32 16.17 6.04 20.02
CA SER A 32 15.68 4.80 19.41
C SER A 32 14.16 4.77 19.36
N SER A 33 13.59 5.00 18.18
CA SER A 33 12.19 4.71 17.91
C SER A 33 12.06 3.31 17.32
N ARG A 34 10.98 2.61 17.68
CA ARG A 34 10.52 1.42 16.97
C ARG A 34 9.11 1.66 16.46
N HIS A 35 8.77 0.97 15.38
CA HIS A 35 7.42 0.96 14.83
C HIS A 35 6.76 -0.37 15.20
N PRO A 36 6.11 -0.48 16.37
CA PRO A 36 5.35 -1.67 16.72
C PRO A 36 4.13 -1.81 15.81
N ILE A 37 3.84 -3.07 15.49
CA ILE A 37 2.61 -3.48 14.82
C ILE A 37 1.84 -4.34 15.81
N PHE A 38 0.67 -3.86 16.18
CA PHE A 38 -0.29 -4.58 16.99
C PHE A 38 -1.40 -5.14 16.11
N ILE A 39 -2.00 -6.23 16.56
CA ILE A 39 -3.19 -6.82 15.99
C ILE A 39 -4.34 -6.73 16.98
N SER A 40 -5.55 -6.49 16.48
CA SER A 40 -6.78 -6.59 17.25
C SER A 40 -7.90 -7.15 16.40
N LEU A 41 -9.01 -7.53 17.03
CA LEU A 41 -10.17 -8.10 16.37
C LEU A 41 -11.27 -7.06 16.23
N GLU A 42 -11.76 -6.83 15.01
CA GLU A 42 -12.90 -5.92 14.82
C GLU A 42 -14.19 -6.50 15.41
N ASN A 43 -14.29 -7.84 15.49
CA ASN A 43 -15.44 -8.54 16.07
C ASN A 43 -15.68 -8.22 17.56
N ILE A 44 -14.68 -7.65 18.24
CA ILE A 44 -14.77 -7.24 19.65
C ILE A 44 -15.30 -5.80 19.73
N SER A 45 -16.18 -5.53 20.71
CA SER A 45 -16.71 -4.17 20.91
C SER A 45 -15.60 -3.14 21.16
N THR A 46 -15.80 -1.90 20.71
CA THR A 46 -14.81 -0.81 20.85
C THR A 46 -14.37 -0.60 22.30
N LYS A 47 -15.31 -0.71 23.27
CA LYS A 47 -15.02 -0.56 24.71
C LYS A 47 -13.96 -1.55 25.21
N ILE A 48 -14.03 -2.79 24.74
CA ILE A 48 -13.07 -3.85 25.09
C ILE A 48 -11.81 -3.70 24.26
N ARG A 49 -11.95 -3.45 22.94
CA ARG A 49 -10.85 -3.31 21.99
C ARG A 49 -9.84 -2.22 22.37
N ASN A 50 -10.29 -1.17 23.05
CA ASN A 50 -9.39 -0.10 23.47
C ASN A 50 -8.42 -0.51 24.60
N LYS A 51 -8.73 -1.58 25.35
CA LYS A 51 -7.86 -2.10 26.41
C LYS A 51 -6.62 -2.79 25.84
N ALA A 52 -5.53 -2.81 26.61
CA ALA A 52 -4.28 -3.46 26.22
C ALA A 52 -4.45 -4.97 25.96
N GLU A 53 -5.27 -5.65 26.77
CA GLU A 53 -5.56 -7.09 26.66
C GLU A 53 -6.19 -7.50 25.32
N ALA A 54 -6.86 -6.57 24.64
CA ALA A 54 -7.50 -6.81 23.35
C ALA A 54 -6.56 -6.55 22.14
N LYS A 55 -5.29 -6.25 22.41
CA LYS A 55 -4.26 -5.95 21.41
C LYS A 55 -3.06 -6.86 21.66
N ALA A 56 -2.57 -7.51 20.62
CA ALA A 56 -1.34 -8.30 20.70
C ALA A 56 -0.25 -7.68 19.82
N LEU A 57 0.98 -7.58 20.33
CA LEU A 57 2.12 -7.15 19.54
C LEU A 57 2.52 -8.30 18.60
N VAL A 58 2.57 -8.05 17.29
CA VAL A 58 2.93 -9.07 16.28
C VAL A 58 4.27 -8.80 15.60
N GLY A 59 4.78 -7.57 15.67
CA GLY A 59 6.07 -7.26 15.08
C GLY A 59 6.60 -5.88 15.44
N LEU A 60 7.90 -5.71 15.24
CA LEU A 60 8.59 -4.43 15.35
C LEU A 60 9.26 -4.15 14.00
N ILE A 61 8.79 -3.13 13.28
CA ILE A 61 9.42 -2.72 12.02
C ILE A 61 10.71 -1.96 12.36
N PRO A 62 11.85 -2.35 11.75
CA PRO A 62 13.13 -1.69 12.01
C PRO A 62 13.13 -0.25 11.47
N VAL A 63 13.66 0.66 12.27
CA VAL A 63 13.96 2.03 11.85
C VAL A 63 15.38 2.06 11.31
N LEU A 64 15.51 2.38 10.01
CA LEU A 64 16.82 2.50 9.38
C LEU A 64 17.55 3.75 9.89
N GLN A 65 18.80 3.57 10.30
CA GLN A 65 19.67 4.67 10.72
C GLN A 65 20.44 5.22 9.52
N GLY A 66 20.69 6.53 9.56
CA GLY A 66 21.40 7.27 8.51
C GLY A 66 21.50 8.73 8.91
N THR A 67 22.50 9.42 8.37
CA THR A 67 22.74 10.85 8.61
C THR A 67 21.59 11.71 8.06
N LYS A 68 21.53 12.99 8.44
CA LYS A 68 20.51 13.92 7.92
C LYS A 68 20.57 14.04 6.40
N GLU A 69 21.76 14.00 5.82
CA GLU A 69 22.00 14.07 4.38
C GLU A 69 21.55 12.77 3.69
N GLU A 70 21.92 11.61 4.23
CA GLU A 70 21.53 10.32 3.69
C GLU A 70 20.01 10.17 3.65
N ARG A 71 19.30 10.55 4.72
CA ARG A 71 17.83 10.51 4.81
C ARG A 71 17.13 11.38 3.75
N GLN A 72 17.82 12.37 3.20
CA GLN A 72 17.31 13.23 2.12
C GLN A 72 17.61 12.69 0.73
N THR A 73 18.42 11.64 0.60
CA THR A 73 18.63 10.99 -0.69
C THR A 73 17.39 10.21 -1.13
N LEU A 74 17.20 10.07 -2.44
CA LEU A 74 16.13 9.24 -2.99
C LEU A 74 16.30 7.77 -2.59
N GLN A 75 17.53 7.26 -2.64
CA GLN A 75 17.89 5.88 -2.34
C GLN A 75 17.56 5.50 -0.90
N PHE A 76 17.88 6.35 0.07
CA PHE A 76 17.58 6.05 1.48
C PHE A 76 16.07 6.08 1.76
N ARG A 77 15.34 7.03 1.18
CA ARG A 77 13.87 7.06 1.28
C ARG A 77 13.22 5.82 0.66
N GLN A 78 13.73 5.36 -0.49
CA GLN A 78 13.32 4.10 -1.11
C GLN A 78 13.56 2.92 -0.18
N LEU A 79 14.75 2.85 0.42
CA LEU A 79 15.13 1.77 1.32
C LEU A 79 14.21 1.70 2.55
N ILE A 80 13.87 2.84 3.16
CA ILE A 80 12.91 2.89 4.28
C ILE A 80 11.58 2.25 3.88
N ARG A 81 11.04 2.62 2.71
CA ARG A 81 9.74 2.12 2.23
C ARG A 81 9.80 0.64 1.89
N LEU A 82 10.82 0.22 1.14
CA LEU A 82 11.06 -1.17 0.79
C LEU A 82 11.11 -2.05 2.04
N THR A 83 11.85 -1.62 3.06
CA THR A 83 11.94 -2.32 4.34
C THR A 83 10.58 -2.39 5.02
N PHE A 84 9.86 -1.26 5.13
CA PHE A 84 8.52 -1.23 5.73
C PHE A 84 7.56 -2.22 5.05
N HIS A 85 7.45 -2.18 3.72
CA HIS A 85 6.54 -3.06 2.98
C HIS A 85 6.96 -4.53 3.01
N LYS A 86 8.25 -4.84 2.99
CA LYS A 86 8.74 -6.21 3.17
C LYS A 86 8.36 -6.75 4.54
N CYS A 87 8.56 -5.98 5.60
CA CYS A 87 8.15 -6.38 6.96
C CYS A 87 6.64 -6.59 7.06
N ILE A 88 5.83 -5.67 6.53
CA ILE A 88 4.37 -5.82 6.50
C ILE A 88 3.95 -7.06 5.71
N ASN A 89 4.58 -7.33 4.56
CA ASN A 89 4.29 -8.52 3.76
C ASN A 89 4.56 -9.80 4.55
N THR A 90 5.70 -9.90 5.23
CA THR A 90 6.03 -11.03 6.11
C THR A 90 5.02 -11.17 7.26
N LEU A 91 4.57 -10.08 7.87
CA LEU A 91 3.57 -10.11 8.95
C LEU A 91 2.18 -10.56 8.49
N ILE A 92 1.79 -10.22 7.26
CA ILE A 92 0.45 -10.50 6.71
C ILE A 92 0.40 -11.85 5.99
N GLU A 93 1.54 -12.43 5.59
CA GLU A 93 1.61 -13.71 4.89
C GLU A 93 0.78 -14.84 5.55
N PRO A 94 0.81 -15.05 6.88
CA PRO A 94 -0.05 -16.03 7.53
C PRO A 94 -1.55 -15.75 7.34
N LEU A 95 -1.95 -14.47 7.34
CA LEU A 95 -3.34 -14.05 7.14
C LEU A 95 -3.82 -14.39 5.74
N TYR A 96 -2.95 -14.31 4.72
CA TYR A 96 -3.32 -14.68 3.35
C TYR A 96 -3.67 -16.16 3.23
N LEU A 97 -2.87 -17.03 3.86
CA LEU A 97 -3.13 -18.47 3.89
C LEU A 97 -4.42 -18.77 4.66
N GLN A 98 -4.55 -18.22 5.87
CA GLN A 98 -5.69 -18.43 6.76
C GLN A 98 -6.99 -17.81 6.24
N HIS A 99 -6.91 -16.80 5.38
CA HIS A 99 -8.06 -16.26 4.67
C HIS A 99 -8.70 -17.30 3.76
N ARG A 100 -7.92 -18.20 3.15
CA ARG A 100 -8.42 -19.24 2.24
C ARG A 100 -8.73 -20.55 2.97
N SER A 101 -7.77 -21.05 3.76
CA SER A 101 -7.90 -22.36 4.44
C SER A 101 -8.81 -22.32 5.67
N GLY A 102 -8.91 -21.14 6.28
CA GLY A 102 -9.51 -20.97 7.60
C GLY A 102 -8.58 -21.44 8.73
N VAL A 103 -8.88 -21.00 9.95
CA VAL A 103 -8.22 -21.36 11.20
C VAL A 103 -9.28 -21.90 12.17
N LEU A 104 -8.93 -22.96 12.91
CA LEU A 104 -9.79 -23.51 13.95
C LEU A 104 -9.50 -22.80 15.26
N LEU A 105 -10.48 -22.08 15.80
CA LEU A 105 -10.39 -21.40 17.09
C LEU A 105 -11.12 -22.22 18.14
N LYS A 106 -10.44 -22.56 19.24
CA LYS A 106 -11.08 -23.17 20.41
C LYS A 106 -11.57 -22.06 21.34
N ILE A 107 -12.86 -22.02 21.58
CA ILE A 107 -13.52 -21.08 22.49
C ILE A 107 -14.21 -21.91 23.56
N ASN A 108 -13.62 -21.98 24.75
CA ASN A 108 -14.06 -22.85 25.84
C ASN A 108 -14.22 -24.30 25.34
N ASN A 109 -15.45 -24.84 25.36
CA ASN A 109 -15.77 -26.21 24.96
C ASN A 109 -16.18 -26.36 23.48
N TYR A 110 -16.14 -25.29 22.68
CA TYR A 110 -16.55 -25.30 21.28
C TYR A 110 -15.39 -24.95 20.36
N SER A 111 -15.40 -25.52 19.15
CA SER A 111 -14.44 -25.18 18.10
C SER A 111 -15.14 -24.46 16.96
N LEU A 112 -14.61 -23.31 16.57
CA LEU A 112 -15.16 -22.47 15.52
C LEU A 112 -14.15 -22.32 14.39
N LYS A 113 -14.52 -22.74 13.18
CA LYS A 113 -13.70 -22.51 12.00
C LYS A 113 -13.93 -21.10 11.47
N CYS A 114 -12.86 -20.33 11.37
CA CYS A 114 -12.91 -18.93 10.96
C CYS A 114 -11.96 -18.64 9.79
N ASN A 115 -12.36 -17.80 8.84
CA ASN A 115 -11.43 -17.23 7.86
C ASN A 115 -10.97 -15.87 8.36
N MET A 116 -9.66 -15.68 8.44
CA MET A 116 -9.07 -14.40 8.85
C MET A 116 -9.13 -13.42 7.68
N MET A 117 -9.48 -12.17 7.96
CA MET A 117 -9.57 -11.12 6.95
C MET A 117 -9.04 -9.82 7.51
N LEU A 118 -8.08 -9.22 6.83
CA LEU A 118 -7.63 -7.87 7.14
C LEU A 118 -8.76 -6.89 6.83
N ALA A 119 -9.26 -6.23 7.88
CA ALA A 119 -10.35 -5.26 7.82
C ALA A 119 -9.84 -3.86 7.52
N CYS A 120 -8.88 -3.40 8.31
CA CYS A 120 -8.26 -2.10 8.19
C CYS A 120 -6.87 -2.08 8.82
N VAL A 121 -6.07 -1.09 8.40
CA VAL A 121 -4.82 -0.69 9.04
C VAL A 121 -5.07 0.68 9.64
N ILE A 122 -4.85 0.80 10.95
CA ILE A 122 -5.00 2.01 11.72
C ILE A 122 -3.59 2.48 12.10
N GLY A 123 -3.31 3.73 11.84
CA GLY A 123 -2.12 4.41 12.32
C GLY A 123 -2.33 5.90 12.32
N ASP A 124 -1.35 6.61 12.86
CA ASP A 124 -1.30 8.05 12.72
C ASP A 124 -1.04 8.44 11.24
N TRP A 125 -1.11 9.74 10.95
CA TRP A 125 -1.03 10.22 9.58
C TRP A 125 0.31 9.86 8.88
N PRO A 126 1.49 10.08 9.49
CA PRO A 126 2.75 9.61 8.93
C PRO A 126 2.80 8.10 8.66
N GLU A 127 2.22 7.27 9.52
CA GLU A 127 2.24 5.80 9.40
C GLU A 127 1.35 5.34 8.25
N ASN A 128 0.18 5.96 8.11
CA ASN A 128 -0.71 5.72 6.99
C ASN A 128 -0.08 6.19 5.67
N CYS A 129 0.66 7.29 5.66
CA CYS A 129 1.39 7.74 4.48
C CYS A 129 2.44 6.70 4.04
N LYS A 130 3.17 6.10 4.99
CA LYS A 130 4.11 5.01 4.69
C LYS A 130 3.38 3.79 4.13
N SER A 131 2.27 3.40 4.76
CA SER A 131 1.46 2.24 4.36
C SER A 131 0.82 2.39 2.98
N CYS A 132 0.40 3.60 2.63
CA CYS A 132 -0.25 3.92 1.36
C CYS A 132 0.73 4.39 0.27
N LEU A 133 2.05 4.40 0.56
CA LEU A 133 3.06 4.95 -0.36
C LEU A 133 2.75 6.38 -0.79
N THR A 134 2.28 7.25 0.11
CA THR A 134 2.01 8.66 -0.17
C THR A 134 3.03 9.58 0.51
N TYR A 135 3.23 10.78 -0.03
CA TYR A 135 4.00 11.80 0.68
C TYR A 135 3.24 12.27 1.94
N SER A 136 3.97 12.76 2.94
CA SER A 136 3.34 13.37 4.11
C SER A 136 2.67 14.69 3.72
N GLY A 137 1.38 14.81 4.03
CA GLY A 137 0.60 16.03 3.76
C GLY A 137 1.16 17.33 4.35
N THR A 138 2.07 17.28 5.33
CA THR A 138 2.76 18.48 5.84
C THR A 138 3.67 19.11 4.79
N SER A 139 4.27 18.29 3.92
CA SER A 139 5.22 18.70 2.88
C SER A 139 4.60 18.95 1.50
N CYS A 140 3.29 18.70 1.34
CA CYS A 140 2.59 18.81 0.07
C CYS A 140 1.78 20.11 0.01
N ALA A 141 1.80 20.78 -1.15
CA ALA A 141 0.97 21.96 -1.42
C ALA A 141 -0.52 21.61 -1.54
N ARG A 142 -0.86 20.37 -1.93
CA ARG A 142 -2.24 19.87 -2.07
C ARG A 142 -2.40 18.55 -1.32
N CYS A 143 -2.56 18.67 0.00
CA CYS A 143 -2.58 17.54 0.93
C CYS A 143 -3.95 16.88 1.14
N CYS A 144 -5.00 17.32 0.43
CA CYS A 144 -6.28 16.62 0.48
C CYS A 144 -6.26 15.37 -0.40
N TYR A 145 -6.76 14.23 0.12
CA TYR A 145 -6.86 12.99 -0.65
C TYR A 145 -8.04 12.97 -1.64
N THR A 146 -9.00 13.88 -1.49
CA THR A 146 -10.21 13.95 -2.33
C THR A 146 -10.13 15.03 -3.41
N CYS A 147 -9.42 16.12 -3.13
CA CYS A 147 -9.41 17.29 -4.01
C CYS A 147 -8.02 17.91 -4.17
N LEU A 148 -7.91 18.83 -5.13
CA LEU A 148 -6.70 19.56 -5.51
C LEU A 148 -6.64 20.96 -4.89
N VAL A 149 -7.44 21.21 -3.84
CA VAL A 149 -7.40 22.47 -3.09
C VAL A 149 -6.04 22.61 -2.44
N LYS A 150 -5.47 23.82 -2.52
CA LYS A 150 -4.17 24.10 -1.90
C LYS A 150 -4.29 24.13 -0.38
N LYS A 151 -3.19 23.80 0.30
CA LYS A 151 -3.11 23.68 1.75
C LYS A 151 -3.52 24.96 2.49
N ASP A 152 -3.10 26.11 1.96
CA ASP A 152 -3.45 27.45 2.45
C ASP A 152 -4.94 27.80 2.27
N GLU A 153 -5.61 27.19 1.30
CA GLU A 153 -7.02 27.42 1.03
C GLU A 153 -7.95 26.42 1.75
N LEU A 154 -7.43 25.38 2.41
CA LEU A 154 -8.28 24.34 3.04
C LEU A 154 -9.23 24.86 4.12
N ASN A 155 -8.86 25.96 4.79
CA ASN A 155 -9.69 26.60 5.82
C ASN A 155 -10.61 27.70 5.26
N ALA A 156 -10.62 27.92 3.94
CA ALA A 156 -11.45 28.94 3.33
C ALA A 156 -12.92 28.51 3.29
N ILE A 157 -13.72 29.08 4.20
CA ILE A 157 -15.16 28.80 4.36
C ILE A 157 -15.95 29.07 3.05
N LYS A 158 -15.49 30.03 2.23
CA LYS A 158 -16.12 30.42 0.96
C LYS A 158 -15.29 30.01 -0.26
N LEU A 159 -14.97 28.72 -0.37
CA LEU A 159 -14.38 28.16 -1.59
C LEU A 159 -15.46 28.04 -2.67
N SER A 160 -15.32 28.81 -3.77
CA SER A 160 -16.18 28.67 -4.95
C SER A 160 -16.10 27.25 -5.51
N ALA A 161 -17.21 26.68 -5.98
CA ALA A 161 -17.29 25.31 -6.52
C ALA A 161 -16.21 25.01 -7.58
N ASN A 162 -15.87 26.00 -8.42
CA ASN A 162 -14.86 25.88 -9.47
C ASN A 162 -13.42 25.67 -8.95
N ARG A 163 -13.15 25.99 -7.69
CA ARG A 163 -11.85 25.73 -7.03
C ARG A 163 -11.80 24.37 -6.33
N LYS A 164 -12.95 23.71 -6.14
CA LYS A 164 -13.04 22.38 -5.54
C LYS A 164 -12.90 21.30 -6.61
N ILE A 165 -11.73 21.27 -7.25
CA ILE A 165 -11.42 20.25 -8.25
C ILE A 165 -11.16 18.94 -7.52
N THR A 166 -11.98 17.93 -7.77
CA THR A 166 -11.80 16.57 -7.25
C THR A 166 -10.63 15.88 -7.93
N ARG A 167 -9.93 15.00 -7.22
CA ARG A 167 -8.91 14.14 -7.83
C ARG A 167 -9.59 13.09 -8.70
N THR A 168 -9.31 13.11 -10.00
CA THR A 168 -9.71 12.07 -10.94
C THR A 168 -8.49 11.33 -11.46
N GLU A 169 -8.66 10.08 -11.88
CA GLU A 169 -7.57 9.26 -12.42
C GLU A 169 -6.78 9.98 -13.53
N ASN A 170 -7.48 10.57 -14.51
CA ASN A 170 -6.87 11.30 -15.62
C ASN A 170 -6.02 12.49 -15.15
N GLN A 171 -6.48 13.25 -14.16
CA GLN A 171 -5.72 14.37 -13.63
C GLN A 171 -4.49 13.91 -12.86
N MET A 172 -4.61 12.84 -12.08
CA MET A 172 -3.47 12.29 -11.34
C MET A 172 -2.41 11.74 -12.30
N ARG A 173 -2.81 11.13 -13.43
CA ARG A 173 -1.90 10.71 -14.51
C ARG A 173 -1.15 11.89 -15.12
N GLN A 174 -1.85 13.00 -15.41
CA GLN A 174 -1.22 14.21 -15.94
C GLN A 174 -0.21 14.82 -14.94
N ILE A 175 -0.55 14.87 -13.65
CA ILE A 175 0.33 15.37 -12.59
C ILE A 175 1.62 14.53 -12.49
N ILE A 176 1.51 13.21 -12.64
CA ILE A 176 2.67 12.30 -12.67
C ILE A 176 3.52 12.57 -13.92
N ALA A 177 2.90 12.72 -15.09
CA ALA A 177 3.61 13.01 -16.33
C ALA A 177 4.35 14.37 -16.29
N MET A 178 3.84 15.33 -15.53
CA MET A 178 4.43 16.65 -15.31
C MET A 178 5.48 16.67 -14.18
N GLU A 179 5.83 15.53 -13.58
CA GLU A 179 6.80 15.40 -12.47
C GLU A 179 6.44 16.24 -11.23
N GLN A 180 5.14 16.50 -11.01
CA GLN A 180 4.65 17.31 -9.89
C GLN A 180 4.19 16.48 -8.70
N SER A 181 4.38 15.16 -8.73
CA SER A 181 3.76 14.19 -7.81
C SER A 181 3.93 14.53 -6.32
N LYS A 182 5.10 15.08 -5.94
CA LYS A 182 5.41 15.53 -4.58
C LYS A 182 4.46 16.62 -4.07
N GLU A 183 3.97 17.52 -4.92
CA GLU A 183 3.02 18.56 -4.53
C GLU A 183 1.61 18.01 -4.25
N TYR A 184 1.30 16.85 -4.81
CA TYR A 184 -0.04 16.27 -4.89
C TYR A 184 -0.18 14.95 -4.12
N LEU A 185 0.63 14.70 -3.08
CA LEU A 185 0.62 13.46 -2.29
C LEU A 185 0.94 12.17 -3.09
N LEU A 186 1.29 12.28 -4.36
CA LEU A 186 1.51 11.13 -5.23
C LEU A 186 2.96 10.70 -5.14
N HIS A 187 3.20 9.41 -5.02
CA HIS A 187 4.52 8.86 -5.16
C HIS A 187 4.69 8.24 -6.55
N GLU A 188 5.71 8.67 -7.29
CA GLU A 188 5.97 8.21 -8.67
C GLU A 188 6.45 6.76 -8.70
N GLU A 189 6.96 6.28 -7.57
CA GLU A 189 7.52 4.94 -7.48
C GLU A 189 6.41 3.93 -7.16
N ILE A 190 5.67 3.51 -8.18
CA ILE A 190 5.11 2.16 -8.23
C ILE A 190 6.26 1.16 -8.03
N ASN A 191 6.40 0.57 -6.85
CA ASN A 191 7.46 -0.42 -6.68
C ASN A 191 7.18 -1.63 -7.58
N ILE A 192 7.90 -1.74 -8.70
CA ILE A 192 7.66 -2.73 -9.74
C ILE A 192 7.87 -4.15 -9.22
N LYS A 193 8.83 -4.33 -8.31
CA LYS A 193 9.07 -5.62 -7.67
C LYS A 193 7.87 -6.02 -6.80
N PHE A 194 7.46 -5.12 -5.93
CA PHE A 194 6.26 -5.31 -5.10
C PHE A 194 5.00 -5.53 -5.93
N THR A 195 4.85 -4.80 -7.04
CA THR A 195 3.69 -4.92 -7.94
C THR A 195 3.69 -6.26 -8.66
N ARG A 196 4.86 -6.73 -9.14
CA ARG A 196 5.02 -8.08 -9.72
C ARG A 196 4.71 -9.15 -8.70
N ASP A 197 5.21 -9.04 -7.47
CA ASP A 197 4.95 -9.99 -6.39
C ASP A 197 3.44 -10.03 -6.04
N LEU A 198 2.77 -8.88 -6.02
CA LEU A 198 1.33 -8.75 -5.81
C LEU A 198 0.52 -9.36 -6.96
N LEU A 199 0.91 -9.13 -8.21
CA LEU A 199 0.28 -9.75 -9.39
C LEU A 199 0.45 -11.27 -9.37
N LYS A 200 1.63 -11.76 -8.99
CA LYS A 200 1.90 -13.19 -8.79
C LYS A 200 0.99 -13.80 -7.73
N ALA A 201 0.84 -13.12 -6.60
CA ALA A 201 0.01 -13.60 -5.51
C ALA A 201 -1.48 -13.67 -5.90
N ARG A 202 -1.96 -12.74 -6.74
CA ARG A 202 -3.39 -12.62 -7.10
C ARG A 202 -3.82 -13.41 -8.33
N GLY A 203 -2.95 -13.58 -9.32
CA GLY A 203 -3.28 -14.25 -10.59
C GLY A 203 -2.15 -15.11 -11.12
N GLU A 204 -1.24 -15.55 -10.25
CA GLU A 204 -0.10 -16.40 -10.60
C GLU A 204 0.72 -15.77 -11.74
N ASN A 205 1.21 -16.59 -12.68
CA ASN A 205 1.97 -16.09 -13.81
C ASN A 205 1.11 -15.38 -14.86
N THR A 206 -0.23 -15.51 -14.83
CA THR A 206 -1.09 -14.95 -15.90
C THR A 206 -1.10 -13.42 -15.91
N LEU A 207 -1.23 -12.79 -14.74
CA LEU A 207 -1.19 -11.33 -14.62
C LEU A 207 0.21 -10.77 -14.84
N ILE A 208 1.25 -11.52 -14.48
CA ILE A 208 2.64 -11.17 -14.80
C ILE A 208 2.87 -11.21 -16.31
N ASN A 209 2.42 -12.27 -16.98
CA ASN A 209 2.57 -12.42 -18.43
C ASN A 209 1.81 -11.31 -19.18
N LYS A 210 0.61 -10.94 -18.73
CA LYS A 210 -0.13 -9.79 -19.28
C LYS A 210 0.61 -8.46 -19.06
N MET A 211 1.20 -8.27 -17.88
CA MET A 211 2.01 -7.09 -17.57
C MET A 211 3.27 -7.04 -18.48
N ASP A 212 3.99 -8.15 -18.63
CA ASP A 212 5.19 -8.26 -19.46
C ASP A 212 4.87 -8.11 -20.96
N GLN A 213 3.75 -8.65 -21.43
CA GLN A 213 3.27 -8.46 -22.81
C GLN A 213 2.96 -6.97 -23.08
N ARG A 214 2.28 -6.29 -22.15
CA ARG A 214 1.99 -4.86 -22.29
C ARG A 214 3.24 -3.99 -22.30
N LEU A 215 4.25 -4.35 -21.51
CA LEU A 215 5.57 -3.70 -21.54
C LEU A 215 6.25 -3.87 -22.90
N GLY A 216 6.15 -5.04 -23.53
CA GLY A 216 6.72 -5.31 -24.86
C GLY A 216 6.06 -4.54 -26.00
N ILE A 217 4.83 -4.04 -25.82
CA ILE A 217 4.06 -3.30 -26.84
C ILE A 217 4.27 -1.79 -26.74
N ILE A 218 4.95 -1.30 -25.70
CA ILE A 218 5.16 0.14 -25.50
C ILE A 218 6.01 0.71 -26.65
N PRO A 219 5.54 1.77 -27.35
CA PRO A 219 6.32 2.42 -28.39
C PRO A 219 7.66 2.93 -27.87
N HIS A 220 8.69 2.90 -28.72
CA HIS A 220 10.04 3.31 -28.35
C HIS A 220 10.06 4.73 -27.75
N TYR A 221 10.56 4.86 -26.52
CA TYR A 221 10.74 6.12 -25.81
C TYR A 221 12.23 6.37 -25.53
N PRO A 222 12.77 7.59 -25.76
CA PRO A 222 14.19 7.88 -25.52
C PRO A 222 14.62 7.55 -24.08
N GLY A 223 15.60 6.65 -23.93
CA GLY A 223 16.13 6.23 -22.62
C GLY A 223 15.34 5.11 -21.92
N LEU A 224 14.25 4.62 -22.52
CA LEU A 224 13.55 3.43 -22.05
C LEU A 224 14.15 2.17 -22.70
N LYS A 225 14.68 1.26 -21.89
CA LYS A 225 15.17 -0.04 -22.36
C LYS A 225 13.98 -0.90 -22.79
N ILE A 226 14.08 -1.54 -23.95
CA ILE A 226 13.02 -2.43 -24.45
C ILE A 226 13.20 -3.83 -23.83
N PHE A 227 12.12 -4.38 -23.30
CA PHE A 227 12.10 -5.69 -22.66
C PHE A 227 11.36 -6.71 -23.54
N ASN A 228 12.06 -7.26 -24.54
CA ASN A 228 11.48 -8.24 -25.47
C ASN A 228 11.03 -9.55 -24.77
N THR A 229 11.51 -9.81 -23.56
CA THR A 229 11.24 -11.03 -22.77
C THR A 229 10.61 -10.74 -21.40
N GLY A 230 10.12 -9.51 -21.16
CA GLY A 230 9.56 -9.10 -19.87
C GLY A 230 10.62 -8.74 -18.81
N LEU A 231 10.18 -8.43 -17.58
CA LEU A 231 11.03 -7.96 -16.48
C LEU A 231 11.65 -9.12 -15.66
N ALA A 232 12.14 -10.15 -16.36
CA ALA A 232 12.58 -11.40 -15.75
C ALA A 232 13.69 -11.21 -14.68
N ASP A 233 14.52 -10.17 -14.81
CA ASP A 233 15.52 -9.83 -13.79
C ASP A 233 15.60 -8.32 -13.49
N LEU A 234 14.92 -7.91 -12.42
CA LEU A 234 14.96 -6.54 -11.89
C LEU A 234 16.31 -6.16 -11.26
N ALA A 235 17.26 -7.11 -11.16
CA ALA A 235 18.56 -6.91 -10.54
C ALA A 235 19.54 -6.05 -11.37
N LEU A 236 19.23 -5.77 -12.64
CA LEU A 236 20.15 -5.14 -13.60
C LEU A 236 19.75 -3.72 -14.03
N PHE A 237 18.86 -3.05 -13.30
CA PHE A 237 18.46 -1.68 -13.63
C PHE A 237 19.45 -0.65 -13.10
N MET A 238 20.02 0.16 -13.99
CA MET A 238 20.61 1.43 -13.60
C MET A 238 19.50 2.39 -13.10
N VAL A 239 19.85 3.31 -12.20
CA VAL A 239 18.88 4.25 -11.58
C VAL A 239 18.08 5.04 -12.64
N LEU A 240 18.71 5.41 -13.76
CA LEU A 240 18.04 6.11 -14.85
C LEU A 240 17.05 5.21 -15.60
N GLU A 241 17.40 3.96 -15.88
CA GLU A 241 16.51 2.98 -16.53
C GLU A 241 15.30 2.69 -15.66
N TYR A 242 15.50 2.56 -14.34
CA TYR A 242 14.41 2.39 -13.38
C TYR A 242 13.46 3.58 -13.40
N ARG A 243 13.98 4.81 -13.41
CA ARG A 243 13.16 6.03 -13.50
C ARG A 243 12.34 6.12 -14.79
N GLN A 244 12.93 5.77 -15.94
CA GLN A 244 12.17 5.76 -17.20
C GLN A 244 11.09 4.68 -17.19
N MET A 245 11.38 3.51 -16.62
CA MET A 245 10.40 2.45 -16.43
C MET A 245 9.24 2.88 -15.52
N MET A 246 9.51 3.64 -14.46
CA MET A 246 8.47 4.17 -13.58
C MET A 246 7.41 5.01 -14.30
N LYS A 247 7.81 5.78 -15.30
CA LYS A 247 6.92 6.67 -16.05
C LYS A 247 5.90 5.91 -16.90
N VAL A 248 6.26 4.70 -17.34
CA VAL A 248 5.40 3.89 -18.22
C VAL A 248 4.57 2.84 -17.48
N MET A 249 4.95 2.48 -16.26
CA MET A 249 4.26 1.48 -15.42
C MET A 249 2.77 1.74 -15.15
N PRO A 250 2.29 2.99 -14.95
CA PRO A 250 0.87 3.24 -14.79
C PRO A 250 0.01 2.69 -15.94
N PHE A 251 0.49 2.79 -17.19
CA PHE A 251 -0.22 2.31 -18.39
C PHE A 251 -0.21 0.79 -18.51
N VAL A 252 0.89 0.16 -18.09
CA VAL A 252 1.03 -1.29 -18.07
C VAL A 252 0.03 -1.91 -17.09
N LEU A 253 -0.13 -1.27 -15.93
CA LEU A 253 -0.90 -1.78 -14.81
C LEU A 253 -2.40 -1.43 -14.86
N GLU A 254 -2.75 -0.40 -15.63
CA GLU A 254 -4.13 0.04 -15.82
C GLU A 254 -5.03 -1.10 -16.30
N GLY A 255 -6.13 -1.35 -15.58
CA GLY A 255 -7.09 -2.39 -15.95
C GLY A 255 -6.56 -3.83 -15.86
N LEU A 256 -5.35 -4.10 -15.35
CA LEU A 256 -4.88 -5.49 -15.13
C LEU A 256 -5.76 -6.28 -14.15
N PHE A 257 -6.44 -5.57 -13.24
CA PHE A 257 -7.33 -6.14 -12.24
C PHE A 257 -8.83 -6.04 -12.61
N ALA A 258 -9.16 -5.40 -13.73
CA ALA A 258 -10.53 -5.43 -14.21
C ALA A 258 -10.84 -6.88 -14.60
N LYS A 259 -11.82 -7.50 -13.94
CA LYS A 259 -12.42 -8.71 -14.49
C LYS A 259 -12.92 -8.36 -15.88
N ASN A 260 -12.69 -9.25 -16.85
CA ASN A 260 -13.30 -9.17 -18.16
C ASN A 260 -14.83 -8.96 -17.99
N GLU A 261 -15.30 -7.73 -18.07
CA GLU A 261 -16.69 -7.44 -18.41
C GLU A 261 -16.88 -7.49 -19.94
N ASN A 262 -15.80 -7.70 -20.70
CA ASN A 262 -15.80 -7.73 -22.17
C ASN A 262 -15.47 -9.13 -22.76
N GLU A 263 -15.89 -10.21 -22.10
CA GLU A 263 -16.11 -11.52 -22.78
C GLU A 263 -17.61 -11.79 -23.04
N LEU A 264 -18.44 -10.76 -22.87
CA LEU A 264 -19.81 -10.68 -23.39
C LEU A 264 -19.92 -9.46 -24.31
N LEU A 265 -19.29 -9.58 -25.48
CA LEU A 265 -19.77 -9.08 -26.78
C LEU A 265 -18.82 -9.58 -27.87
#